data_AF-A0A7S0K1D5-F1
#
_entry.id   AF-A0A7S0K1D5-F1
#
_cell.length_a   1.000
_cell.length_b   1.000
_cell.length_c   1.000
_cell.angle_alpha   90.00
_cell.angle_beta   90.00
_cell.angle_gamma   90.00
#
_symmetry.space_group_name_H-M   'P 1'
#
loop_
_entity.id
_entity.type
_entity.pdbx_description
1 polymer ?
#
loop_
_entity_poly.entity_id
_entity_poly.type
_entity_poly.pdbx_seq_one_letter_code
_entity_poly.pdbx_strand_id
1 'polypeptide(L)'
;GAADVQPTFSSAGACGQWLADVVTALSDPASLPLVPSLTGRRVVVRVTRRSDGHQWWSSPSDTVEAAPPRCRELWIDGAAAPGGVLRARTWYWGGSPGPCAFHWVRVSEDGDRVDMEPRTARPGAELDEAAAALQASEGAGQPADGRLLVVRADDIGCKFKITAEPTRADGMVAERTSGRPTARVTDAK
;
A
#
# COMPACT_ATOMS: atom_id res chain seq x y z
N GLY A 1 44.76 4.11 -14.01
CA GLY A 1 44.42 2.91 -13.24
C GLY A 1 43.28 3.25 -12.31
N ALA A 2 42.06 2.89 -12.67
CA ALA A 2 40.84 3.22 -11.92
C ALA A 2 39.94 1.99 -11.92
N ALA A 3 40.28 1.00 -11.09
CA ALA A 3 39.47 -0.19 -10.89
C ALA A 3 39.97 -0.94 -9.65
N ASP A 4 39.71 -0.47 -8.43
CA ASP A 4 39.90 -1.37 -7.27
C ASP A 4 39.17 -0.99 -5.97
N VAL A 5 38.00 -0.37 -6.09
CA VAL A 5 37.23 0.10 -4.92
C VAL A 5 35.79 -0.37 -5.07
N GLN A 6 35.26 -1.07 -4.07
CA GLN A 6 33.83 -1.44 -4.01
C GLN A 6 33.13 -0.78 -2.82
N PRO A 7 32.13 0.07 -3.07
CA PRO A 7 31.25 0.58 -2.02
C PRO A 7 30.27 -0.49 -1.53
N THR A 8 30.01 -0.50 -0.23
CA THR A 8 28.99 -1.32 0.43
C THR A 8 28.24 -0.44 1.43
N PHE A 9 26.94 -0.65 1.58
CA PHE A 9 26.12 0.10 2.54
C PHE A 9 25.93 -0.71 3.82
N SER A 10 25.70 -0.05 4.96
CA SER A 10 25.35 -0.73 6.22
C SER A 10 24.47 0.18 7.09
N SER A 11 23.56 -0.42 7.85
CA SER A 11 22.70 0.32 8.80
C SER A 11 23.35 0.37 10.18
N ALA A 12 23.44 1.55 10.80
CA ALA A 12 23.92 1.70 12.16
C ALA A 12 22.73 1.93 13.12
N GLY A 13 22.61 1.11 14.17
CA GLY A 13 21.62 1.31 15.23
C GLY A 13 21.99 2.46 16.17
N ALA A 14 20.98 3.00 16.87
CA ALA A 14 21.21 3.89 18.01
C ALA A 14 21.93 3.10 19.10
N CYS A 15 23.16 3.50 19.45
CA CYS A 15 24.11 2.76 20.30
C CYS A 15 24.69 1.46 19.70
N GLY A 16 25.59 1.62 18.73
CA GLY A 16 26.81 0.78 18.63
C GLY A 16 26.69 -0.69 18.19
N GLN A 17 25.50 -1.22 17.92
CA GLN A 17 25.36 -2.54 17.33
C GLN A 17 25.10 -2.47 15.82
N TRP A 18 26.05 -3.05 15.07
CA TRP A 18 26.04 -3.20 13.63
C TRP A 18 25.25 -4.46 13.27
N LEU A 19 24.05 -4.29 12.71
CA LEU A 19 23.35 -5.39 12.05
C LEU A 19 23.88 -5.48 10.62
N ALA A 20 24.68 -6.52 10.34
CA ALA A 20 25.22 -6.82 9.02
C ALA A 20 24.13 -7.21 8.00
N ASP A 21 22.90 -7.45 8.47
CA ASP A 21 21.87 -8.13 7.69
C ASP A 21 20.77 -7.16 7.22
N VAL A 22 21.09 -6.32 6.22
CA VAL A 22 20.06 -5.80 5.29
C VAL A 22 20.57 -5.77 3.84
N VAL A 23 21.88 -5.91 3.60
CA VAL A 23 22.43 -5.81 2.24
C VAL A 23 22.53 -7.20 1.62
N THR A 24 21.37 -7.75 1.24
CA THR A 24 21.33 -8.74 0.16
C THR A 24 21.96 -8.06 -1.06
N ALA A 25 23.04 -8.64 -1.57
CA ALA A 25 23.85 -8.20 -2.71
C ALA A 25 23.18 -7.14 -3.60
N LEU A 26 23.54 -5.87 -3.40
CA LEU A 26 23.09 -4.80 -4.27
C LEU A 26 23.65 -5.07 -5.68
N SER A 27 22.76 -5.11 -6.66
CA SER A 27 23.13 -5.26 -8.07
C SER A 27 24.01 -4.11 -8.57
N ASP A 28 23.93 -2.96 -7.90
CA ASP A 28 24.77 -1.78 -8.11
C ASP A 28 25.35 -1.30 -6.76
N PRO A 29 26.67 -1.36 -6.56
CA PRO A 29 27.29 -0.93 -5.31
C PRO A 29 27.22 0.59 -5.08
N ALA A 30 26.82 1.39 -6.07
CA ALA A 30 26.67 2.83 -5.95
C ALA A 30 25.28 3.29 -5.48
N SER A 31 24.29 2.39 -5.39
CA SER A 31 22.92 2.75 -5.00
C SER A 31 22.36 1.81 -3.92
N LEU A 32 21.69 2.39 -2.92
CA LEU A 32 20.95 1.67 -1.89
C LEU A 32 19.45 1.92 -2.07
N PRO A 33 18.64 0.90 -2.43
CA PRO A 33 17.20 1.04 -2.40
C PRO A 33 16.72 1.22 -0.96
N LEU A 34 15.95 2.29 -0.71
CA LEU A 34 15.31 2.50 0.59
C LEU A 34 14.16 1.50 0.75
N VAL A 35 14.37 0.52 1.63
CA VAL A 35 13.37 -0.49 2.00
C VAL A 35 12.75 -0.16 3.36
N PRO A 36 11.52 -0.62 3.66
CA PRO A 36 10.83 -0.29 4.92
C PRO A 36 11.62 -0.64 6.19
N SER A 37 12.48 -1.66 6.15
CA SER A 37 13.32 -2.04 7.30
C SER A 37 14.41 -1.01 7.64
N LEU A 38 14.69 -0.05 6.74
CA LEU A 38 15.62 1.05 6.98
C LEU A 38 14.96 2.26 7.68
N THR A 39 13.64 2.35 7.74
CA THR A 39 12.97 3.47 8.42
C THR A 39 13.40 3.55 9.89
N GLY A 40 13.72 4.75 10.36
CA GLY A 40 14.25 5.01 11.70
C GLY A 40 15.75 4.70 11.85
N ARG A 41 16.43 4.26 10.78
CA ARG A 41 17.87 3.98 10.80
C ARG A 41 18.67 5.04 10.06
N ARG A 42 19.96 5.13 10.39
CA ARG A 42 20.94 5.91 9.63
C ARG A 42 21.76 4.97 8.77
N VAL A 43 22.12 5.43 7.59
CA VAL A 43 22.92 4.66 6.63
C VAL A 43 24.31 5.26 6.55
N VAL A 44 25.31 4.38 6.49
CA VAL A 44 26.70 4.75 6.17
C VAL A 44 27.16 3.99 4.95
N VAL A 45 28.02 4.65 4.16
CA VAL A 45 28.74 3.99 3.07
C VAL A 45 30.09 3.57 3.60
N ARG A 46 30.40 2.28 3.46
CA ARG A 46 31.72 1.72 3.70
C ARG A 46 32.39 1.41 2.38
N VAL A 47 33.56 1.99 2.18
CA VAL A 47 34.40 1.79 1.01
C VAL A 47 35.58 0.92 1.41
N THR A 48 35.77 -0.22 0.74
CA THR A 48 36.93 -1.10 0.97
C THR A 48 37.83 -1.09 -0.25
N ARG A 49 39.11 -0.80 -0.05
CA ARG A 49 40.14 -0.97 -1.08
C ARG A 49 40.52 -2.43 -1.17
N ARG A 50 40.51 -2.99 -2.37
CA ARG A 50 40.75 -4.43 -2.58
C ARG A 50 42.21 -4.83 -2.36
N SER A 51 43.17 -3.98 -2.71
CA SER A 51 44.59 -4.31 -2.63
C SER A 51 45.13 -4.55 -1.22
N ASP A 52 44.62 -3.84 -0.21
CA ASP A 52 45.13 -3.84 1.17
C ASP A 52 44.02 -4.04 2.22
N GLY A 53 42.75 -4.12 1.78
CA GLY A 53 41.60 -4.22 2.67
C GLY A 53 41.30 -2.94 3.45
N HIS A 54 41.97 -1.83 3.16
CA HIS A 54 41.78 -0.57 3.90
C HIS A 54 40.35 -0.06 3.72
N GLN A 55 39.74 0.43 4.81
CA GLN A 55 38.35 0.85 4.84
C GLN A 55 38.20 2.34 5.14
N TRP A 56 37.25 2.98 4.47
CA TRP A 56 36.77 4.32 4.78
C TRP A 56 35.27 4.30 4.99
N TRP A 57 34.79 5.24 5.80
CA TRP A 57 33.38 5.41 6.10
C TRP A 57 32.97 6.83 5.74
N SER A 58 31.75 6.98 5.23
CA SER A 58 31.09 8.29 5.20
C SER A 58 30.67 8.70 6.61
N SER A 59 30.36 9.98 6.79
CA SER A 59 29.49 10.38 7.91
C SER A 59 28.13 9.66 7.78
N PRO A 60 27.47 9.32 8.89
CA PRO A 60 26.12 8.76 8.84
C PRO A 60 25.15 9.75 8.22
N SER A 61 24.25 9.26 7.36
CA SER A 61 23.14 10.03 6.82
C SER A 61 22.23 10.57 7.93
N ASP A 62 21.28 11.42 7.59
CA ASP A 62 20.13 11.62 8.46
C ASP A 62 19.31 10.32 8.60
N THR A 63 18.41 10.31 9.57
CA THR A 63 17.50 9.19 9.78
C THR A 63 16.64 9.00 8.54
N VAL A 64 16.56 7.76 8.06
CA VAL A 64 15.64 7.41 6.97
C VAL A 64 14.22 7.51 7.50
N GLU A 65 13.42 8.37 6.90
CA GLU A 65 12.02 8.57 7.28
C GLU A 65 11.07 7.96 6.27
N ALA A 66 9.96 7.42 6.75
CA ALA A 66 8.87 7.01 5.89
C ALA A 66 8.18 8.27 5.34
N ALA A 67 8.04 8.35 4.02
CA ALA A 67 7.31 9.44 3.41
C ALA A 67 5.82 9.41 3.80
N PRO A 68 5.09 10.55 3.77
CA PRO A 68 3.68 10.57 4.16
C PRO A 68 2.84 9.51 3.43
N PRO A 69 1.87 8.85 4.11
CA PRO A 69 1.00 7.89 3.47
C PRO A 69 0.26 8.52 2.30
N ARG A 70 0.05 7.78 1.21
CA ARG A 70 -0.82 8.20 0.11
C ARG A 70 -1.29 7.00 -0.70
N CYS A 71 -2.49 7.11 -1.25
CA CYS A 71 -2.94 6.24 -2.35
C CYS A 71 -2.58 6.96 -3.66
N ARG A 72 -1.55 6.49 -4.37
CA ARG A 72 -1.14 7.11 -5.63
C ARG A 72 -2.19 6.91 -6.73
N GLU A 73 -2.85 5.76 -6.69
CA GLU A 73 -3.96 5.41 -7.57
C GLU A 73 -4.99 4.64 -6.76
N LEU A 74 -6.28 4.87 -7.05
CA LEU A 74 -7.41 4.18 -6.45
C LEU A 74 -8.40 3.85 -7.56
N TRP A 75 -8.76 2.58 -7.70
CA TRP A 75 -9.72 2.15 -8.70
C TRP A 75 -10.61 1.03 -8.16
N ILE A 76 -11.73 0.83 -8.85
CA ILE A 76 -12.68 -0.23 -8.55
C ILE A 76 -12.59 -1.27 -9.65
N ASP A 77 -12.53 -2.53 -9.29
CA ASP A 77 -12.76 -3.65 -10.21
C ASP A 77 -13.81 -4.62 -9.63
N GLY A 78 -14.12 -5.69 -10.37
CA GLY A 78 -15.15 -6.67 -10.02
C GLY A 78 -16.42 -6.49 -10.85
N ALA A 79 -17.40 -7.38 -10.61
CA ALA A 79 -18.66 -7.38 -11.35
C ALA A 79 -19.65 -6.37 -10.75
N ALA A 80 -20.06 -5.38 -11.55
CA ALA A 80 -21.15 -4.47 -11.22
C ALA A 80 -22.51 -5.12 -11.54
N ALA A 81 -22.80 -6.23 -10.88
CA ALA A 81 -24.08 -6.94 -10.99
C ALA A 81 -24.48 -7.46 -9.61
N PRO A 82 -25.79 -7.63 -9.33
CA PRO A 82 -26.26 -8.19 -8.05
C PRO A 82 -25.55 -9.51 -7.70
N GLY A 83 -25.15 -9.64 -6.43
CA GLY A 83 -24.34 -10.76 -5.94
C GLY A 83 -22.85 -10.68 -6.31
N GLY A 84 -22.45 -9.75 -7.16
CA GLY A 84 -21.05 -9.47 -7.49
C GLY A 84 -20.32 -8.76 -6.35
N VAL A 85 -19.00 -8.95 -6.28
CA VAL A 85 -18.12 -8.27 -5.33
C VAL A 85 -17.26 -7.23 -6.05
N LEU A 86 -17.44 -5.96 -5.68
CA LEU A 86 -16.56 -4.86 -6.08
C LEU A 86 -15.37 -4.77 -5.12
N ARG A 87 -14.18 -4.57 -5.69
CA ARG A 87 -12.92 -4.43 -4.95
C ARG A 87 -12.32 -3.05 -5.19
N ALA A 88 -12.01 -2.35 -4.11
CA ALA A 88 -11.22 -1.12 -4.15
C ALA A 88 -9.73 -1.49 -4.10
N ARG A 89 -9.05 -1.32 -5.23
CA ARG A 89 -7.61 -1.50 -5.34
C ARG A 89 -6.90 -0.16 -5.24
N THR A 90 -5.75 -0.16 -4.59
CA THR A 90 -4.94 1.04 -4.41
C THR A 90 -3.47 0.74 -4.62
N TRP A 91 -2.76 1.71 -5.19
CA TRP A 91 -1.32 1.76 -5.10
C TRP A 91 -0.92 2.61 -3.89
N TYR A 92 -0.71 1.96 -2.76
CA TYR A 92 -0.25 2.61 -1.53
C TYR A 92 1.24 3.00 -1.61
N TRP A 93 1.57 4.15 -1.04
CA TRP A 93 2.94 4.62 -0.87
C TRP A 93 3.09 5.33 0.47
N GLY A 94 4.33 5.40 0.98
CA GLY A 94 4.65 6.10 2.23
C GLY A 94 5.02 5.19 3.40
N GLY A 95 5.43 3.95 3.15
CA GLY A 95 5.85 3.00 4.20
C GLY A 95 4.96 1.76 4.25
N SER A 96 4.84 1.16 5.43
CA SER A 96 3.96 -0.01 5.64
C SER A 96 2.50 0.44 5.80
N PRO A 97 1.55 -0.14 5.05
CA PRO A 97 0.14 0.24 5.13
C PRO A 97 -0.46 -0.15 6.49
N GLY A 98 -1.20 0.79 7.08
CA GLY A 98 -2.05 0.57 8.26
C GLY A 98 -3.51 0.34 7.87
N PRO A 99 -4.46 0.45 8.83
CA PRO A 99 -5.88 0.23 8.60
C PRO A 99 -6.55 1.41 7.86
N CYS A 100 -6.26 1.56 6.57
CA CYS A 100 -6.81 2.62 5.72
C CYS A 100 -8.35 2.58 5.69
N ALA A 101 -9.02 3.74 5.76
CA ALA A 101 -10.48 3.79 5.68
C ALA A 101 -10.96 3.91 4.22
N PHE A 102 -12.07 3.25 3.89
CA PHE A 102 -12.70 3.27 2.57
C PHE A 102 -14.15 3.72 2.69
N HIS A 103 -14.50 4.71 1.87
CA HIS A 103 -15.80 5.35 1.82
C HIS A 103 -16.46 5.05 0.46
N TRP A 104 -17.44 4.15 0.48
CA TRP A 104 -18.25 3.86 -0.68
C TRP A 104 -19.43 4.82 -0.77
N VAL A 105 -19.72 5.27 -1.98
CA VAL A 105 -20.88 6.13 -2.25
C VAL A 105 -21.69 5.49 -3.35
N ARG A 106 -22.95 5.17 -3.07
CA ARG A 106 -23.91 4.73 -4.07
C ARG A 106 -24.51 5.95 -4.76
N VAL A 107 -24.49 5.96 -6.08
CA VAL A 107 -25.07 7.02 -6.90
C VAL A 107 -26.24 6.43 -7.69
N SER A 108 -27.45 6.92 -7.45
CA SER A 108 -28.66 6.47 -8.16
C SER A 108 -28.62 6.88 -9.63
N GLU A 109 -29.61 6.41 -10.41
CA GLU A 109 -29.74 6.82 -11.80
C GLU A 109 -30.03 8.31 -11.97
N ASP A 110 -30.82 8.88 -11.06
CA ASP A 110 -31.15 10.30 -11.01
C ASP A 110 -29.98 11.17 -10.52
N GLY A 111 -28.91 10.55 -10.02
CA GLY A 111 -27.70 11.21 -9.55
C GLY A 111 -27.66 11.46 -8.03
N ASP A 112 -28.67 11.01 -7.29
CA ASP A 112 -28.69 11.07 -5.83
C ASP A 112 -27.55 10.24 -5.25
N ARG A 113 -26.96 10.74 -4.16
CA ARG A 113 -25.76 10.15 -3.57
C ARG A 113 -26.07 9.72 -2.15
N VAL A 114 -25.79 8.46 -1.87
CA VAL A 114 -25.94 7.87 -0.53
C VAL A 114 -24.56 7.40 -0.09
N ASP A 115 -24.00 8.09 0.89
CA ASP A 115 -22.77 7.68 1.54
C ASP A 115 -23.01 6.42 2.38
N MET A 116 -22.11 5.44 2.24
CA MET A 116 -22.11 4.25 3.08
C MET A 116 -21.18 4.43 4.26
N GLU A 117 -21.46 3.72 5.36
CA GLU A 117 -20.60 3.76 6.55
C GLU A 117 -19.15 3.36 6.17
N PRO A 118 -18.16 4.21 6.51
CA PRO A 118 -16.76 3.90 6.25
C PRO A 118 -16.33 2.64 6.97
N ARG A 119 -15.48 1.86 6.29
CA ARG A 119 -14.90 0.65 6.85
C ARG A 119 -13.41 0.65 6.62
N THR A 120 -12.67 0.04 7.53
CA THR A 120 -11.21 -0.04 7.44
C THR A 120 -10.78 -1.29 6.68
N ALA A 121 -9.69 -1.17 5.93
CA ALA A 121 -9.00 -2.32 5.36
C ALA A 121 -8.39 -3.15 6.49
N ARG A 122 -8.40 -4.48 6.33
CA ARG A 122 -7.61 -5.38 7.17
C ARG A 122 -6.18 -5.41 6.64
N PRO A 123 -5.17 -4.87 7.37
CA PRO A 123 -3.79 -4.91 6.90
C PRO A 123 -3.32 -6.36 6.74
N GLY A 124 -2.65 -6.65 5.63
CA GLY A 124 -2.11 -7.98 5.34
C GLY A 124 -3.14 -9.03 4.88
N ALA A 125 -4.44 -8.72 4.83
CA ALA A 125 -5.43 -9.63 4.26
C ALA A 125 -5.39 -9.60 2.72
N GLU A 126 -5.28 -10.78 2.12
CA GLU A 126 -5.34 -10.98 0.67
C GLU A 126 -6.74 -10.62 0.14
N LEU A 127 -6.80 -9.53 -0.63
CA LEU A 127 -8.06 -8.95 -1.10
C LEU A 127 -8.83 -9.90 -2.03
N ASP A 128 -8.10 -10.61 -2.89
CA ASP A 128 -8.70 -11.49 -3.89
C ASP A 128 -9.26 -12.77 -3.30
N GLU A 129 -8.61 -13.32 -2.27
CA GLU A 129 -9.14 -14.46 -1.51
C GLU A 129 -10.41 -14.08 -0.74
N ALA A 130 -10.38 -12.93 -0.06
CA ALA A 130 -11.55 -12.42 0.67
C ALA A 130 -12.74 -12.15 -0.27
N ALA A 131 -12.49 -11.61 -1.47
CA ALA A 131 -13.53 -11.40 -2.48
C ALA A 131 -14.09 -12.73 -3.02
N ALA A 132 -13.24 -13.72 -3.28
CA ALA A 132 -13.67 -15.04 -3.74
C ALA A 132 -14.53 -15.76 -2.69
N ALA A 133 -14.15 -15.66 -1.41
CA ALA A 133 -14.94 -16.22 -0.31
C ALA A 133 -16.33 -15.58 -0.22
N LEU A 134 -16.44 -14.26 -0.40
CA LEU A 134 -17.73 -13.56 -0.43
C LEU A 134 -18.59 -13.98 -1.63
N GLN A 135 -17.97 -14.08 -2.81
CA GLN A 135 -18.66 -14.50 -4.04
C GLN A 135 -19.21 -15.93 -3.93
N ALA A 136 -18.55 -16.82 -3.19
CA ALA A 136 -18.99 -18.19 -2.94
C ALA A 136 -20.10 -18.30 -1.87
N SER A 137 -20.32 -17.24 -1.08
CA SER A 137 -21.36 -17.21 -0.06
C SER A 137 -22.62 -16.52 -0.58
N GLU A 138 -23.71 -17.28 -0.74
CA GLU A 138 -25.01 -16.71 -1.12
C GLU A 138 -25.60 -15.85 0.00
N GLY A 139 -26.17 -14.69 -0.37
CA GLY A 139 -26.79 -13.78 0.60
C GLY A 139 -25.80 -13.14 1.59
N ALA A 140 -24.51 -13.09 1.25
CA ALA A 140 -23.50 -12.46 2.07
C ALA A 140 -23.87 -11.01 2.39
N GLY A 141 -23.81 -10.67 3.68
CA GLY A 141 -23.92 -9.29 4.12
C GLY A 141 -22.74 -8.44 3.65
N GLN A 142 -22.75 -7.15 4.05
CA GLN A 142 -21.63 -6.28 3.74
C GLN A 142 -20.35 -6.74 4.47
N PRO A 143 -19.22 -6.94 3.78
CA PRO A 143 -17.99 -7.38 4.42
C PRO A 143 -17.42 -6.31 5.37
N ALA A 144 -16.77 -6.80 6.42
CA ALA A 144 -16.07 -5.95 7.38
C ALA A 144 -14.87 -5.21 6.75
N ASP A 145 -14.20 -5.82 5.77
CA ASP A 145 -13.11 -5.16 5.05
C ASP A 145 -13.67 -4.05 4.15
N GLY A 146 -13.26 -2.81 4.40
CA GLY A 146 -13.74 -1.64 3.66
C GLY A 146 -13.36 -1.62 2.18
N ARG A 147 -12.37 -2.42 1.77
CA ARG A 147 -11.98 -2.56 0.36
C ARG A 147 -13.01 -3.33 -0.45
N LEU A 148 -13.96 -4.01 0.19
CA LEU A 148 -14.92 -4.88 -0.45
C LEU A 148 -16.34 -4.32 -0.36
N LEU A 149 -17.10 -4.52 -1.44
CA LEU A 149 -18.50 -4.17 -1.53
C LEU A 149 -19.29 -5.26 -2.27
N VAL A 150 -20.31 -5.81 -1.60
CA VAL A 150 -21.27 -6.73 -2.23
C VAL A 150 -22.37 -5.92 -2.85
N VAL A 151 -22.57 -6.08 -4.16
CA VAL A 151 -23.62 -5.40 -4.93
C VAL A 151 -24.96 -6.10 -4.70
N ARG A 152 -26.00 -5.34 -4.37
CA ARG A 152 -27.34 -5.88 -4.10
C ARG A 152 -28.27 -5.71 -5.29
N ALA A 153 -29.38 -6.44 -5.29
CA ALA A 153 -30.43 -6.29 -6.30
C ALA A 153 -30.98 -4.85 -6.35
N ASP A 154 -31.14 -4.20 -5.20
CA ASP A 154 -31.61 -2.80 -5.11
C ASP A 154 -30.58 -1.78 -5.63
N ASP A 155 -29.36 -2.22 -5.96
CA ASP A 155 -28.33 -1.36 -6.55
C ASP A 155 -28.37 -1.38 -8.08
N ILE A 156 -29.26 -2.14 -8.72
CA ILE A 156 -29.46 -2.11 -10.18
C ILE A 156 -29.73 -0.67 -10.62
N GLY A 157 -29.05 -0.25 -11.69
CA GLY A 157 -29.13 1.12 -12.18
C GLY A 157 -28.20 2.09 -11.44
N CYS A 158 -27.62 1.74 -10.29
CA CYS A 158 -26.69 2.62 -9.58
C CYS A 158 -25.27 2.57 -10.15
N LYS A 159 -24.43 3.54 -9.76
CA LYS A 159 -22.96 3.49 -9.87
C LYS A 159 -22.35 3.59 -8.49
N PHE A 160 -21.18 3.01 -8.31
CA PHE A 160 -20.42 3.16 -7.06
C PHE A 160 -19.21 4.06 -7.25
N LYS A 161 -19.00 4.97 -6.30
CA LYS A 161 -17.77 5.75 -6.15
C LYS A 161 -17.05 5.30 -4.90
N ILE A 162 -15.74 5.49 -4.89
CA ILE A 162 -14.89 5.14 -3.77
C ILE A 162 -13.94 6.28 -3.44
N THR A 163 -13.76 6.51 -2.15
CA THR A 163 -12.69 7.35 -1.61
C THR A 163 -11.94 6.55 -0.56
N ALA A 164 -10.61 6.65 -0.52
CA ALA A 164 -9.77 6.02 0.49
C ALA A 164 -9.05 7.10 1.31
N GLU A 165 -8.98 6.89 2.62
CA GLU A 165 -8.19 7.66 3.56
C GLU A 165 -6.98 6.80 3.97
N PRO A 166 -5.80 7.05 3.39
CA PRO A 166 -4.63 6.22 3.63
C PRO A 166 -4.09 6.44 5.04
N THR A 167 -3.89 5.33 5.75
CA THR A 167 -3.29 5.28 7.08
C THR A 167 -2.02 4.46 7.02
N ARG A 168 -0.95 4.95 7.62
CA ARG A 168 0.30 4.20 7.78
C ARG A 168 0.30 3.40 9.08
N ALA A 169 1.13 2.38 9.17
CA ALA A 169 1.22 1.51 10.34
C ALA A 169 1.56 2.25 11.65
N ASP A 170 2.18 3.43 11.59
CA ASP A 170 2.47 4.29 12.74
C ASP A 170 1.29 5.21 13.14
N GLY A 171 0.14 5.07 12.47
CA GLY A 171 -1.06 5.86 12.74
C GLY A 171 -1.12 7.19 11.99
N MET A 172 -0.10 7.54 11.17
CA MET A 172 -0.19 8.75 10.34
C MET A 172 -1.31 8.59 9.32
N VAL A 173 -2.22 9.55 9.28
CA VAL A 173 -3.32 9.64 8.33
C VAL A 173 -3.01 10.73 7.31
N ALA A 174 -3.30 10.50 6.05
CA ALA A 174 -3.09 11.47 4.99
C ALA A 174 -4.37 11.79 4.21
N GLU A 175 -4.25 12.71 3.26
CA GLU A 175 -5.38 13.18 2.47
C GLU A 175 -6.07 12.07 1.68
N ARG A 176 -7.38 12.24 1.56
CA ARG A 176 -8.24 11.31 0.87
C ARG A 176 -7.96 11.30 -0.63
N THR A 177 -7.94 10.11 -1.20
CA THR A 177 -7.85 9.90 -2.65
C THR A 177 -9.15 9.31 -3.16
N SER A 178 -9.67 9.81 -4.29
CA SER A 178 -10.89 9.28 -4.90
C SER A 178 -10.58 8.47 -6.16
N GLY A 179 -11.36 7.42 -6.38
CA GLY A 179 -11.26 6.57 -7.56
C GLY A 179 -12.32 6.89 -8.61
N ARG A 180 -12.13 6.39 -9.82
CA ARG A 180 -13.17 6.46 -10.86
C ARG A 180 -14.39 5.64 -10.43
N PRO A 181 -15.62 6.12 -10.76
CA PRO A 181 -16.82 5.34 -10.50
C PRO A 181 -16.85 4.05 -11.32
N THR A 182 -17.62 3.07 -10.85
CA THR A 182 -17.94 1.88 -11.64
C THR A 182 -18.76 2.20 -12.88
N ALA A 183 -18.85 1.22 -13.79
CA ALA A 183 -19.98 1.14 -14.71
C ALA A 183 -21.31 1.07 -13.93
N ARG A 184 -22.41 1.33 -14.65
CA ARG A 184 -23.75 1.19 -14.07
C ARG A 184 -23.98 -0.28 -13.74
N VAL A 185 -24.57 -0.56 -12.57
CA VAL A 185 -24.94 -1.91 -12.17
C VAL A 185 -26.05 -2.41 -13.10
N THR A 186 -25.86 -3.59 -13.66
CA THR A 186 -26.84 -4.26 -14.52
C THR A 186 -27.21 -5.62 -13.95
N ASP A 187 -28.34 -6.17 -14.37
CA ASP A 187 -28.67 -7.56 -14.05
C ASP A 187 -27.60 -8.52 -14.59
N ALA A 188 -27.41 -9.63 -13.90
CA ALA A 188 -26.53 -10.69 -14.38
C ALA A 188 -27.24 -11.39 -15.55
N LYS A 189 -26.60 -11.39 -16.72
CA LYS A 189 -27.14 -12.03 -17.93
C LYS A 189 -27.10 -13.56 -17.82
#